data_AF-A0A8K0G0W1-F1
#
_entry.id   AF-A0A8K0G0W1-F1
#
_cell.length_a   1.000
_cell.length_b   1.000
_cell.length_c   1.000
_cell.angle_alpha   90.00
_cell.angle_beta   90.00
_cell.angle_gamma   90.00
#
_symmetry.space_group_name_H-M   'P 1'
#
loop_
_entity.id
_entity.type
_entity.pdbx_description
1 polymer ?
#
loop_
_entity_poly.entity_id
_entity_poly.type
_entity_poly.pdbx_seq_one_letter_code
_entity_poly.pdbx_strand_id
1 'polypeptide(L)'
;MSIISRLVTFDNPAFNGYVTYGSVLVLKMMLMAPLTSRQRHKLGVPISPEDAFLSKGKEICKSHEDVERVRRAHLNDLENIPIFFLAGFAYLLTDPDPTTALNLFRAYTLARCLHTFVYAVVVVPQPARGLAWATGFFITGYMAVKAICHFKTF
;
A
#
# COMPACT_ATOMS: atom_id res chain seq x y z
N MET A 1 -3.19 24.73 24.42
CA MET A 1 -3.07 23.42 23.75
C MET A 1 -2.13 23.60 22.56
N SER A 2 -1.11 22.75 22.41
CA SER A 2 -0.15 22.87 21.29
C SER A 2 -0.87 22.69 19.94
N ILE A 3 -0.42 23.39 18.89
CA ILE A 3 -0.96 23.23 17.52
C ILE A 3 -0.94 21.75 17.10
N ILE A 4 0.13 21.04 17.45
CA ILE A 4 0.27 19.60 17.17
C ILE A 4 -0.81 18.80 17.90
N SER A 5 -1.13 19.12 19.15
CA SER A 5 -2.17 18.44 19.92
C SER A 5 -3.58 18.62 19.32
N ARG A 6 -3.82 19.72 18.59
CA ARG A 6 -5.08 19.94 17.86
C ARG A 6 -5.13 19.18 16.53
N LEU A 7 -3.98 18.98 15.89
CA LEU A 7 -3.91 18.25 14.62
C LEU A 7 -3.93 16.73 14.84
N VAL A 8 -3.27 16.25 15.88
CA VAL A 8 -3.11 14.84 16.24
C VAL A 8 -4.08 14.48 17.39
N THR A 9 -5.38 14.72 17.17
CA THR A 9 -6.46 14.28 18.07
C THR A 9 -7.49 13.50 17.29
N PHE A 10 -8.19 12.57 17.97
CA PHE A 10 -9.26 11.78 17.37
C PHE A 10 -10.49 12.61 16.99
N ASP A 11 -10.63 13.80 17.56
CA ASP A 11 -11.66 14.77 17.18
C ASP A 11 -11.41 15.40 15.81
N ASN A 12 -10.16 15.34 15.32
CA ASN A 12 -9.82 15.84 13.99
C ASN A 12 -10.20 14.79 12.93
N PRO A 13 -11.20 15.05 12.07
CA PRO A 13 -11.63 14.11 11.04
C PRO A 13 -10.54 13.72 10.05
N ALA A 14 -9.60 14.63 9.75
CA ALA A 14 -8.48 14.34 8.86
C ALA A 14 -7.51 13.32 9.49
N PHE A 15 -7.18 13.51 10.77
CA PHE A 15 -6.30 12.58 11.49
C PHE A 15 -6.96 11.22 11.69
N ASN A 16 -8.23 11.19 12.09
CA ASN A 16 -9.00 9.96 12.23
C ASN A 16 -9.06 9.20 10.89
N GLY A 17 -9.31 9.91 9.79
CA GLY A 17 -9.26 9.35 8.44
C GLY A 17 -7.90 8.73 8.10
N TYR A 18 -6.81 9.47 8.34
CA TYR A 18 -5.45 9.00 8.09
C TYR A 18 -5.14 7.70 8.86
N VAL A 19 -5.46 7.65 10.15
CA VAL A 19 -5.24 6.46 10.98
C VAL A 19 -6.09 5.29 10.46
N THR A 20 -7.39 5.52 10.20
CA THR A 20 -8.31 4.49 9.74
C THR A 20 -7.88 3.88 8.41
N TYR A 21 -7.67 4.70 7.38
CA TYR A 21 -7.25 4.22 6.06
C TYR A 21 -5.82 3.69 6.08
N GLY A 22 -4.98 4.23 6.95
CA GLY A 22 -3.65 3.71 7.21
C GLY A 22 -3.67 2.29 7.75
N SER A 23 -4.48 2.02 8.78
CA SER A 23 -4.64 0.68 9.33
C SER A 23 -5.18 -0.31 8.29
N VAL A 24 -6.10 0.12 7.41
CA VAL A 24 -6.57 -0.72 6.29
C VAL A 24 -5.44 -1.10 5.34
N LEU A 25 -4.56 -0.15 4.99
CA LEU A 25 -3.39 -0.41 4.14
C LEU A 25 -2.39 -1.36 4.80
N VAL A 26 -2.16 -1.22 6.10
CA VAL A 26 -1.30 -2.14 6.88
C VAL A 26 -1.87 -3.55 6.84
N LEU A 27 -3.16 -3.72 7.17
CA LEU A 27 -3.82 -5.02 7.12
C LEU A 27 -3.72 -5.63 5.71
N LYS A 28 -3.92 -4.82 4.68
CA LYS A 28 -3.78 -5.26 3.29
C LYS A 28 -2.36 -5.75 2.98
N MET A 29 -1.31 -5.04 3.42
CA MET A 29 0.07 -5.50 3.27
C MET A 29 0.33 -6.80 4.01
N MET A 30 -0.19 -6.93 5.24
CA MET A 30 -0.10 -8.17 6.00
C MET A 30 -0.77 -9.34 5.29
N LEU A 31 -1.90 -9.11 4.59
CA LEU A 31 -2.60 -10.13 3.79
C LEU A 31 -1.84 -10.56 2.52
N MET A 32 -0.89 -9.75 2.01
CA MET A 32 -0.09 -10.12 0.83
C MET A 32 0.88 -11.28 1.10
N ALA A 33 1.41 -11.37 2.32
CA ALA A 33 2.30 -12.47 2.73
C ALA A 33 1.60 -13.85 2.69
N PRO A 34 0.45 -14.08 3.36
CA PRO A 34 -0.25 -15.35 3.30
C PRO A 34 -0.83 -15.64 1.90
N LEU A 35 -1.19 -14.63 1.11
CA LEU A 35 -1.59 -14.83 -0.29
C LEU A 35 -0.43 -15.42 -1.13
N THR A 36 0.79 -14.93 -0.93
CA THR A 36 1.98 -15.47 -1.60
C THR A 36 2.22 -16.93 -1.18
N SER A 37 2.13 -17.23 0.11
CA SER A 37 2.25 -18.60 0.64
C SER A 37 1.18 -19.53 0.06
N ARG A 38 -0.09 -19.11 0.06
CA ARG A 38 -1.20 -19.89 -0.53
C ARG A 38 -0.97 -20.19 -2.01
N GLN A 39 -0.47 -19.22 -2.77
CA GLN A 39 -0.18 -19.42 -4.20
C GLN A 39 0.96 -20.41 -4.40
N ARG A 40 2.00 -20.37 -3.55
CA ARG A 40 3.10 -21.36 -3.56
C ARG A 40 2.61 -22.77 -3.23
N HIS A 41 1.78 -22.93 -2.21
CA HIS A 41 1.20 -24.23 -1.86
C HIS A 41 0.32 -24.78 -2.97
N LYS A 42 -0.54 -23.94 -3.58
CA LYS A 42 -1.41 -24.33 -4.69
C LYS A 42 -0.63 -24.85 -5.89
N LEU A 43 0.47 -24.17 -6.24
CA LEU A 43 1.32 -24.53 -7.38
C LEU A 43 2.36 -25.60 -7.03
N GLY A 44 2.55 -25.92 -5.74
CA GLY A 44 3.55 -26.88 -5.28
C GLY A 44 4.97 -26.43 -5.57
N VAL A 45 5.26 -25.15 -5.32
CA VAL A 45 6.53 -24.48 -5.64
C VAL A 45 7.25 -24.15 -4.31
N PRO A 46 7.90 -25.14 -3.68
CA PRO A 46 8.64 -24.93 -2.43
C PRO A 46 9.91 -24.09 -2.69
N ILE A 47 10.21 -23.16 -1.77
CA ILE A 47 11.42 -22.31 -1.86
C ILE A 47 12.64 -23.03 -1.31
N SER A 48 12.42 -23.81 -0.25
CA SER A 48 13.46 -24.36 0.57
C SER A 48 13.35 -25.89 0.64
N PRO A 49 14.47 -26.58 0.94
CA PRO A 49 14.49 -28.03 1.03
C PRO A 49 13.55 -28.57 2.12
N GLU A 50 13.36 -27.85 3.23
CA GLU A 50 12.40 -28.21 4.26
C GLU A 50 10.94 -28.16 3.76
N ASP A 51 10.59 -27.17 2.95
CA ASP A 51 9.27 -27.06 2.32
C ASP A 51 9.05 -28.12 1.23
N ALA A 52 10.12 -28.52 0.53
CA ALA A 52 10.08 -29.55 -0.50
C ALA A 52 9.87 -30.95 0.11
N PHE A 53 10.46 -31.21 1.28
CA PHE A 53 10.23 -32.42 2.06
C PHE A 53 8.76 -32.53 2.49
N LEU A 54 8.18 -31.43 3.01
CA LEU A 54 6.76 -31.34 3.37
C LEU A 54 5.83 -31.46 2.14
N SER A 55 6.30 -31.04 0.97
CA SER A 55 5.53 -31.06 -0.29
C SER A 55 5.62 -32.38 -1.07
N LYS A 56 6.03 -33.48 -0.43
CA LYS A 56 6.17 -34.82 -1.02
C LYS A 56 7.21 -34.92 -2.15
N GLY A 57 8.35 -34.24 -2.01
CA GLY A 57 9.48 -34.40 -2.93
C GLY A 57 9.30 -33.70 -4.29
N LYS A 58 8.48 -32.65 -4.36
CA LYS A 58 8.42 -31.77 -5.54
C LYS A 58 9.75 -31.06 -5.72
N GLU A 59 10.18 -30.93 -6.99
CA GLU A 59 11.41 -30.21 -7.33
C GLU A 59 11.37 -28.78 -6.80
N ILE A 60 12.51 -28.34 -6.25
CA ILE A 60 12.70 -26.97 -5.78
C ILE A 60 12.66 -26.06 -7.01
N CYS A 61 11.50 -25.46 -7.27
CA CYS A 61 11.33 -24.49 -8.33
C CYS A 61 11.34 -23.10 -7.70
N LYS A 62 12.41 -22.33 -7.89
CA LYS A 62 12.54 -21.00 -7.26
C LYS A 62 11.61 -19.95 -7.88
N SER A 63 11.18 -20.15 -9.14
CA SER A 63 10.44 -19.14 -9.89
C SER A 63 9.23 -19.76 -10.60
N HIS A 64 8.03 -19.41 -10.13
CA HIS A 64 6.80 -19.59 -10.88
C HIS A 64 6.20 -18.21 -11.16
N GLU A 65 5.84 -17.93 -12.41
CA GLU A 65 5.40 -16.59 -12.86
C GLU A 65 4.25 -16.05 -11.99
N ASP A 66 3.25 -16.87 -11.68
CA ASP A 66 2.13 -16.45 -10.82
C ASP A 66 2.52 -16.13 -9.37
N VAL A 67 3.56 -16.79 -8.83
CA VAL A 67 4.07 -16.47 -7.49
C VAL A 67 4.86 -15.17 -7.51
N GLU A 68 5.69 -14.99 -8.53
CA GLU A 68 6.44 -13.75 -8.75
C GLU A 68 5.52 -12.56 -9.07
N ARG A 69 4.32 -12.81 -9.62
CA ARG A 69 3.28 -11.76 -9.74
C ARG A 69 2.81 -11.28 -8.37
N VAL A 70 2.40 -12.18 -7.48
CA VAL A 70 1.96 -11.77 -6.13
C VAL A 70 3.11 -11.07 -5.38
N ARG A 71 4.34 -11.56 -5.54
CA ARG A 71 5.53 -10.95 -4.95
C ARG A 71 5.80 -9.54 -5.47
N ARG A 72 5.71 -9.30 -6.79
CA ARG A 72 5.85 -7.96 -7.38
C ARG A 72 4.76 -7.00 -6.91
N ALA A 73 3.51 -7.47 -6.77
CA ALA A 73 2.45 -6.66 -6.17
C ALA A 73 2.77 -6.27 -4.71
N HIS A 74 3.28 -7.22 -3.92
CA HIS A 74 3.68 -6.96 -2.54
C HIS A 74 4.88 -6.01 -2.44
N LEU A 75 5.89 -6.15 -3.31
CA LEU A 75 7.02 -5.22 -3.38
C LEU A 75 6.56 -3.81 -3.73
N ASN A 76 5.65 -3.66 -4.69
CA ASN A 76 5.10 -2.35 -5.02
C ASN A 76 4.33 -1.73 -3.83
N ASP A 77 3.65 -2.54 -3.02
CA ASP A 77 3.04 -2.07 -1.77
C ASP A 77 4.07 -1.58 -0.75
N LEU A 78 5.16 -2.32 -0.58
CA LEU A 78 6.28 -1.97 0.30
C LEU A 78 6.99 -0.69 -0.15
N GLU A 79 7.04 -0.41 -1.45
CA GLU A 79 7.64 0.81 -1.98
C GLU A 79 6.72 2.03 -1.81
N ASN A 80 5.40 1.88 -1.98
CA ASN A 80 4.49 3.04 -2.08
C ASN A 80 3.80 3.39 -0.76
N ILE A 81 3.34 2.39 0.00
CA ILE A 81 2.54 2.62 1.21
C ILE A 81 3.35 3.34 2.32
N PRO A 82 4.62 2.98 2.59
CA PRO A 82 5.45 3.74 3.55
C PRO A 82 5.67 5.20 3.13
N ILE A 83 5.87 5.47 1.84
CA ILE A 83 6.03 6.83 1.33
C ILE A 83 4.73 7.63 1.54
N PHE A 84 3.58 7.01 1.27
CA PHE A 84 2.28 7.61 1.56
C PHE A 84 2.08 7.91 3.04
N PHE A 85 2.50 7.02 3.96
CA PHE A 85 2.43 7.31 5.39
C PHE A 85 3.23 8.55 5.76
N LEU A 86 4.47 8.65 5.28
CA LEU A 86 5.31 9.79 5.59
C LEU A 86 4.75 11.10 4.99
N ALA A 87 4.36 11.07 3.72
CA ALA A 87 3.81 12.24 3.03
C ALA A 87 2.43 12.65 3.59
N GLY A 88 1.58 11.68 3.92
CA GLY A 88 0.26 11.90 4.50
C GLY A 88 0.36 12.49 5.90
N PHE A 89 1.29 12.01 6.71
CA PHE A 89 1.56 12.60 8.02
C PHE A 89 2.08 14.04 7.90
N ALA A 90 3.05 14.28 7.02
CA ALA A 90 3.54 15.63 6.77
C ALA A 90 2.43 16.58 6.27
N TYR A 91 1.53 16.09 5.42
CA TYR A 91 0.37 16.84 4.94
C TYR A 91 -0.64 17.14 6.05
N LEU A 92 -0.92 16.21 6.97
CA LEU A 92 -1.77 16.47 8.13
C LEU A 92 -1.26 17.62 9.01
N LEU A 93 0.06 17.75 9.14
CA LEU A 93 0.68 18.83 9.93
C LEU A 93 0.47 20.21 9.30
N THR A 94 0.01 20.28 8.04
CA THR A 94 -0.31 21.55 7.36
C THR A 94 -1.71 22.10 7.65
N ASP A 95 -2.45 21.47 8.57
CA ASP A 95 -3.87 21.77 8.87
C ASP A 95 -4.76 21.77 7.60
N PRO A 96 -4.78 20.65 6.83
CA PRO A 96 -5.50 20.62 5.57
C PRO A 96 -7.01 20.58 5.79
N ASP A 97 -7.77 21.04 4.78
CA ASP A 97 -9.21 20.84 4.74
C ASP A 97 -9.56 19.33 4.91
N PRO A 98 -10.39 18.96 5.90
CA PRO A 98 -10.65 17.56 6.19
C PRO A 98 -11.32 16.79 5.05
N THR A 99 -12.20 17.45 4.30
CA THR A 99 -12.91 16.81 3.17
C THR A 99 -11.92 16.40 2.09
N THR A 100 -10.99 17.31 1.76
CA THR A 100 -9.92 17.08 0.80
C THR A 100 -8.99 15.96 1.27
N ALA A 101 -8.54 16.02 2.53
CA ALA A 101 -7.66 14.99 3.10
C ALA A 101 -8.31 13.61 3.09
N LEU A 102 -9.57 13.50 3.54
CA LEU A 102 -10.32 12.25 3.54
C LEU A 102 -10.48 11.66 2.13
N ASN A 103 -10.79 12.50 1.15
CA ASN A 103 -10.93 12.05 -0.24
C ASN A 103 -9.60 11.55 -0.81
N LEU A 104 -8.48 12.20 -0.50
CA LEU A 104 -7.15 11.74 -0.91
C LEU A 104 -6.82 10.38 -0.28
N PHE A 105 -7.06 10.20 1.01
CA PHE A 105 -6.81 8.92 1.70
C PHE A 105 -7.69 7.80 1.16
N ARG A 106 -8.98 8.07 0.92
CA ARG A 106 -9.92 7.12 0.28
C ARG A 106 -9.45 6.72 -1.11
N ALA A 107 -9.15 7.71 -1.96
CA ALA A 107 -8.71 7.48 -3.33
C ALA A 107 -7.41 6.69 -3.38
N TYR A 108 -6.44 7.02 -2.51
CA TYR A 108 -5.19 6.29 -2.40
C TYR A 108 -5.44 4.83 -1.99
N THR A 109 -6.20 4.59 -0.92
CA THR A 109 -6.49 3.24 -0.44
C THR A 109 -7.23 2.40 -1.49
N LEU A 110 -8.23 2.96 -2.15
CA LEU A 110 -8.94 2.31 -3.25
C LEU A 110 -8.00 1.98 -4.41
N ALA A 111 -7.15 2.93 -4.82
CA ALA A 111 -6.17 2.71 -5.88
C ALA A 111 -5.19 1.58 -5.54
N ARG A 112 -4.71 1.50 -4.29
CA ARG A 112 -3.82 0.42 -3.84
C ARG A 112 -4.52 -0.94 -3.76
N CYS A 113 -5.77 -0.98 -3.34
CA CYS A 113 -6.57 -2.21 -3.35
C CYS A 113 -6.84 -2.69 -4.78
N LEU A 114 -7.23 -1.79 -5.68
CA LEU A 114 -7.46 -2.07 -7.09
C LEU A 114 -6.17 -2.53 -7.79
N HIS A 115 -5.04 -1.88 -7.53
CA HIS A 115 -3.75 -2.29 -8.06
C HIS A 115 -3.44 -3.74 -7.70
N THR A 116 -3.58 -4.12 -6.44
CA THR A 116 -3.35 -5.51 -6.00
C THR A 116 -4.35 -6.49 -6.60
N PHE A 117 -5.63 -6.13 -6.66
CA PHE A 117 -6.66 -6.98 -7.24
C PHE A 117 -6.37 -7.28 -8.73
N VAL A 118 -6.06 -6.24 -9.50
CA VAL A 118 -5.74 -6.32 -10.94
C VAL A 118 -4.37 -6.96 -11.22
N TYR A 119 -3.47 -6.96 -10.25
CA TYR A 119 -2.14 -7.55 -10.41
C TYR A 119 -2.10 -9.02 -9.99
N ALA A 120 -2.74 -9.38 -8.88
CA ALA A 120 -2.61 -10.66 -8.21
C ALA A 120 -3.82 -11.58 -8.35
N VAL A 121 -5.05 -11.04 -8.52
CA VAL A 121 -6.28 -11.84 -8.51
C VAL A 121 -6.86 -11.99 -9.92
N VAL A 122 -7.06 -10.87 -10.62
CA VAL A 122 -7.58 -10.84 -11.99
C VAL A 122 -6.51 -10.22 -12.86
N VAL A 123 -5.83 -11.02 -13.69
CA VAL A 123 -4.78 -10.53 -14.59
C VAL A 123 -5.44 -9.71 -15.70
N VAL A 124 -5.65 -8.40 -15.45
CA VAL A 124 -6.13 -7.48 -16.47
C VAL A 124 -4.93 -7.01 -17.30
N PRO A 125 -5.03 -7.00 -18.63
CA PRO A 125 -4.01 -6.39 -19.47
C PRO A 125 -3.78 -4.92 -19.09
N GLN A 126 -2.61 -4.38 -19.45
CA GLN A 126 -2.37 -2.93 -19.35
C GLN A 126 -3.52 -2.20 -20.11
N PRO A 127 -4.06 -1.08 -19.62
CA PRO A 127 -3.42 -0.03 -18.81
C PRO A 127 -3.86 0.07 -17.34
N ALA A 128 -4.78 -0.80 -16.88
CA ALA A 128 -5.41 -0.67 -15.56
C ALA A 128 -4.42 -0.59 -14.39
N ARG A 129 -3.32 -1.35 -14.46
CA ARG A 129 -2.23 -1.32 -13.47
C ARG A 129 -1.50 0.02 -13.41
N GLY A 130 -1.17 0.57 -14.59
CA GLY A 130 -0.47 1.85 -14.69
C GLY A 130 -1.32 3.01 -14.19
N LEU A 131 -2.61 3.00 -14.49
CA LEU A 131 -3.54 4.02 -13.99
C LEU A 131 -3.67 3.98 -12.46
N ALA A 132 -3.88 2.80 -11.87
CA ALA A 132 -3.98 2.66 -10.41
C ALA A 132 -2.69 3.06 -9.69
N TRP A 133 -1.52 2.73 -10.26
CA TRP A 133 -0.23 3.17 -9.75
C TRP A 133 -0.06 4.70 -9.86
N ALA A 134 -0.38 5.28 -11.02
CA ALA A 134 -0.27 6.72 -11.26
C ALA A 134 -1.14 7.54 -10.30
N THR A 135 -2.37 7.09 -10.01
CA THR A 135 -3.23 7.74 -9.02
C THR A 135 -2.55 7.82 -7.65
N GLY A 136 -1.96 6.72 -7.18
CA GLY A 136 -1.22 6.70 -5.92
C GLY A 136 0.00 7.64 -5.94
N PHE A 137 0.76 7.63 -7.05
CA PHE A 137 1.92 8.48 -7.24
C PHE A 137 1.58 9.97 -7.16
N PHE A 138 0.56 10.42 -7.88
CA PHE A 138 0.15 11.82 -7.89
C PHE A 138 -0.43 12.29 -6.55
N ILE A 139 -1.19 11.46 -5.85
CA ILE A 139 -1.71 11.79 -4.51
C ILE A 139 -0.56 12.02 -3.53
N THR A 140 0.40 11.08 -3.48
CA THR A 140 1.57 11.20 -2.61
C THR A 140 2.42 12.42 -2.97
N GLY A 141 2.64 12.67 -4.26
CA GLY A 141 3.35 13.85 -4.74
C GLY A 141 2.67 15.16 -4.36
N TYR A 142 1.34 15.24 -4.50
CA TYR A 142 0.55 16.41 -4.09
C TYR A 142 0.72 16.71 -2.59
N MET A 143 0.59 15.68 -1.74
CA MET A 143 0.75 15.83 -0.29
C MET A 143 2.16 16.31 0.08
N ALA A 144 3.19 15.73 -0.55
CA ALA A 144 4.58 16.13 -0.33
C ALA A 144 4.84 17.59 -0.76
N VAL A 145 4.35 18.00 -1.93
CA VAL A 145 4.48 19.39 -2.42
C VAL A 145 3.77 20.36 -1.47
N LYS A 146 2.56 20.02 -1.01
CA LYS A 146 1.83 20.85 -0.03
C LYS A 146 2.60 21.00 1.28
N ALA A 147 3.15 19.91 1.81
CA ALA A 147 3.98 19.94 3.00
C ALA A 147 5.21 20.84 2.80
N ILE A 148 5.91 20.69 1.68
CA ILE A 148 7.06 21.54 1.34
C ILE A 148 6.64 23.02 1.26
N CYS A 149 5.55 23.35 0.57
CA CYS A 149 5.08 24.74 0.46
C CYS A 149 4.69 25.35 1.81
N HIS A 150 4.17 24.56 2.74
CA HIS A 150 3.78 25.03 4.08
C HIS A 150 4.98 25.27 4.99
N PHE A 151 5.97 24.37 4.98
CA PHE A 151 7.15 24.45 5.85
C PHE A 151 8.36 25.16 5.22
N LYS A 152 8.25 25.64 3.97
CA LYS A 152 9.25 26.49 3.30
C LYS A 152 9.30 27.87 3.95
N THR A 153 9.86 27.90 5.15
CA THR A 153 10.30 29.11 5.83
C THR A 153 11.77 28.89 6.12
N PHE A 154 12.62 29.30 5.19
CA PHE A 154 14.06 29.47 5.41
C PHE A 154 14.36 30.96 5.41
#